data_AF-A0A329RLX5-F1
#
_entry.id   AF-A0A329RLX5-F1
#
_cell.length_a   1.000
_cell.length_b   1.000
_cell.length_c   1.000
_cell.angle_alpha   90.00
_cell.angle_beta   90.00
_cell.angle_gamma   90.00
#
_symmetry.space_group_name_H-M   'P 1'
#
loop_
_entity.id
_entity.type
_entity.pdbx_description
1 polymer ?
#
loop_
_entity_poly.entity_id
_entity_poly.type
_entity_poly.pdbx_seq_one_letter_code
_entity_poly.pdbx_strand_id
1 'polypeptide(L)'
;MATVFGPTATNDKKFTSRSTQNKAFGLLWGTDDGTVSIPDGKLDKASYRVDKVICAGRATKTDLNKLLGVFRHVATCFPPARAFYQRPT
;
A
#
# COMPACT_ATOMS: atom_id res chain seq x y z
N MET A 1 0.09 1.23 -34.68
CA MET A 1 -0.60 2.53 -34.83
C MET A 1 -0.69 3.15 -33.44
N ALA A 2 0.08 4.21 -33.16
CA ALA A 2 0.12 4.86 -31.85
C ALA A 2 -0.76 6.11 -31.89
N THR A 3 -1.80 6.15 -31.06
CA THR A 3 -2.64 7.34 -30.90
C THR A 3 -1.86 8.34 -30.03
N VAL A 4 -1.28 9.35 -30.68
CA VAL A 4 -0.66 10.48 -29.98
C VAL A 4 -1.76 11.45 -29.61
N PHE A 5 -1.97 11.63 -28.31
CA PHE A 5 -2.88 12.65 -27.79
C PHE A 5 -2.30 14.03 -28.04
N GLY A 6 -3.08 14.90 -28.69
CA GLY A 6 -2.71 16.30 -28.88
C GLY A 6 -2.77 17.10 -27.57
N PRO A 7 -2.11 18.26 -27.48
CA PRO A 7 -2.01 19.08 -26.27
C PRO A 7 -3.37 19.52 -25.69
N THR A 8 -4.44 19.49 -26.49
CA THR A 8 -5.82 19.83 -26.10
C THR A 8 -6.68 18.62 -25.72
N ALA A 9 -6.16 17.40 -25.81
CA ALA A 9 -6.91 16.20 -25.44
C ALA A 9 -6.86 15.87 -23.94
N THR A 10 -6.09 16.66 -23.18
CA THR A 10 -6.06 16.64 -21.72
C THR A 10 -7.43 17.11 -21.20
N ASN A 11 -8.20 16.18 -20.63
CA ASN A 11 -9.48 16.52 -20.03
C ASN A 11 -9.26 17.09 -18.63
N ASP A 12 -9.17 18.42 -18.53
CA ASP A 12 -8.90 19.11 -17.26
C ASP A 12 -9.94 18.81 -16.16
N LYS A 13 -11.17 18.40 -16.53
CA LYS A 13 -12.21 17.99 -15.58
C LYS A 13 -11.89 16.69 -14.85
N LYS A 14 -10.97 15.87 -15.37
CA LYS A 14 -10.48 14.64 -14.73
C LYS A 14 -9.23 14.87 -13.88
N PHE A 15 -8.60 16.05 -13.97
CA PHE A 15 -7.44 16.39 -13.16
C PHE A 15 -7.90 17.07 -11.89
N THR A 16 -7.67 16.41 -10.76
CA THR A 16 -7.86 17.02 -9.44
C THR A 16 -6.80 18.10 -9.26
N SER A 17 -7.18 19.25 -8.68
CA SER A 17 -6.22 20.29 -8.29
C SER A 17 -5.10 19.68 -7.42
N ARG A 18 -3.90 20.25 -7.52
CA ARG A 18 -2.70 19.80 -6.79
C ARG A 18 -3.00 19.80 -5.30
N SER A 19 -3.24 18.62 -4.74
CA SER A 19 -3.32 18.40 -3.30
C SER A 19 -1.94 17.99 -2.80
N THR A 20 -1.53 18.58 -1.69
CA THR A 20 -0.27 18.26 -1.02
C THR A 20 -0.36 16.93 -0.27
N GLN A 21 -1.58 16.51 0.09
CA GLN A 21 -1.88 15.24 0.73
C GLN A 21 -2.76 14.39 -0.18
N ASN A 22 -2.26 13.23 -0.60
CA ASN A 22 -2.95 12.34 -1.54
C ASN A 22 -3.11 10.94 -0.95
N LYS A 23 -4.20 10.26 -1.31
CA LYS A 23 -4.41 8.85 -0.97
C LYS A 23 -4.34 8.01 -2.23
N ALA A 24 -3.26 7.24 -2.39
CA ALA A 24 -3.05 6.36 -3.54
C ALA A 24 -2.54 5.00 -3.07
N PHE A 25 -3.00 3.91 -3.71
CA PHE A 25 -2.73 2.53 -3.30
C PHE A 25 -3.10 2.23 -1.82
N GLY A 26 -3.99 3.05 -1.25
CA GLY A 26 -4.37 3.00 0.15
C GLY A 26 -3.25 3.37 1.12
N LEU A 27 -2.24 4.11 0.66
CA LEU A 27 -1.24 4.82 1.45
C LEU A 27 -1.53 6.32 1.42
N LEU A 28 -1.03 7.04 2.42
CA LEU A 28 -1.04 8.50 2.48
C LEU A 28 0.28 9.01 1.91
N TRP A 29 0.19 9.96 1.00
CA TRP A 29 1.32 10.56 0.29
C TRP A 29 1.38 12.04 0.64
N GLY A 30 2.41 12.45 1.36
CA GLY A 30 2.76 13.85 1.56
C GLY A 30 3.69 14.29 0.44
N THR A 31 3.19 15.10 -0.49
CA THR A 31 3.96 15.55 -1.66
C THR A 31 4.91 16.69 -1.31
N ASP A 32 4.63 17.44 -0.23
CA ASP A 32 5.52 18.51 0.26
C ASP A 32 6.77 17.94 0.93
N ASP A 33 6.59 16.95 1.80
CA ASP A 33 7.68 16.32 2.55
C ASP A 33 8.29 15.10 1.83
N GLY A 34 7.70 14.67 0.71
CA GLY A 34 8.07 13.43 0.01
C GLY A 34 7.82 12.16 0.83
N THR A 35 6.86 12.20 1.75
CA THR A 35 6.60 11.14 2.71
C THR A 35 5.50 10.20 2.24
N VAL A 36 5.61 8.93 2.65
CA VAL A 36 4.59 7.91 2.42
C VAL A 36 4.30 7.20 3.72
N SER A 37 3.05 7.22 4.15
CA SER A 37 2.62 6.67 5.44
C SER A 37 1.47 5.68 5.27
N ILE A 38 1.41 4.69 6.15
CA ILE A 38 0.27 3.76 6.24
C ILE A 38 -0.82 4.46 7.06
N PRO A 39 -2.08 4.51 6.59
CA PRO A 39 -3.18 5.07 7.38
C PRO A 39 -3.38 4.32 8.70
N ASP A 40 -3.67 5.03 9.79
CA ASP A 40 -3.78 4.47 11.14
C ASP A 40 -4.75 3.28 11.23
N GLY A 41 -5.95 3.39 10.65
CA GLY A 41 -6.91 2.28 10.68
C GLY A 41 -6.44 0.99 9.98
N LYS A 42 -5.45 1.08 9.07
CA LYS A 42 -4.80 -0.12 8.51
C LYS A 42 -3.73 -0.67 9.44
N LEU A 43 -3.00 0.20 10.14
CA LEU A 43 -2.05 -0.21 11.18
C LEU A 43 -2.78 -0.91 12.32
N ASP A 44 -3.88 -0.35 12.83
CA ASP A 44 -4.69 -0.96 13.89
C ASP A 44 -5.15 -2.36 13.52
N LYS A 45 -5.66 -2.52 12.29
CA LYS A 45 -6.11 -3.82 11.79
C LYS A 45 -4.96 -4.82 11.66
N ALA A 46 -3.76 -4.37 11.30
CA ALA A 46 -2.60 -5.22 11.24
C ALA A 46 -2.15 -5.63 12.64
N SER A 47 -2.03 -4.68 13.57
CA SER A 47 -1.69 -4.91 14.98
C SER A 47 -2.65 -5.90 15.63
N TYR A 48 -3.96 -5.69 15.48
CA TYR A 48 -4.98 -6.60 16.00
C TYR A 48 -4.81 -8.05 15.48
N ARG A 49 -4.46 -8.22 14.20
CA ARG A 49 -4.24 -9.55 13.65
C ARG A 49 -2.95 -10.17 14.16
N VAL A 50 -1.89 -9.38 14.34
CA VAL A 50 -0.63 -9.83 14.93
C VAL A 50 -0.88 -10.29 16.37
N ASP A 51 -1.57 -9.49 17.18
CA ASP A 51 -1.94 -9.84 18.55
C ASP A 51 -2.75 -11.13 18.58
N LYS A 52 -3.73 -11.29 17.69
CA LYS A 52 -4.52 -12.52 17.62
C LYS A 52 -3.65 -13.75 17.35
N VAL A 53 -2.64 -13.64 16.48
CA VAL A 53 -1.74 -14.74 16.14
C VAL A 53 -0.76 -15.04 17.28
N ILE A 54 -0.26 -14.00 17.96
CA ILE A 54 0.58 -14.15 19.16
C ILE A 54 -0.22 -14.83 20.27
N CYS A 55 -1.43 -14.34 20.58
CA CYS A 55 -2.32 -14.90 21.59
C CYS A 55 -2.74 -16.35 21.28
N ALA A 56 -2.87 -16.72 20.01
CA ALA A 56 -3.19 -18.10 19.63
C ALA A 56 -2.04 -19.08 19.90
N GLY A 57 -0.79 -18.60 20.05
CA GLY A 57 0.40 -19.41 20.34
C GLY A 57 0.86 -20.34 19.20
N ARG A 58 0.00 -20.59 18.20
CA ARG A 58 0.29 -21.35 16.98
C ARG A 58 -0.37 -20.67 15.79
N ALA A 59 0.35 -20.61 14.68
CA ALA A 59 -0.13 -20.03 13.43
C ALA A 59 0.01 -21.05 12.30
N THR A 60 -1.03 -21.18 11.47
CA THR A 60 -0.86 -21.92 10.22
C THR A 60 -0.13 -21.05 9.20
N LYS A 61 0.47 -21.68 8.18
CA LYS A 61 1.03 -20.95 7.03
C LYS A 61 0.01 -20.03 6.38
N THR A 62 -1.26 -20.41 6.39
CA THR A 62 -2.37 -19.60 5.88
C THR A 62 -2.60 -18.35 6.71
N ASP A 63 -2.50 -18.44 8.04
CA ASP A 63 -2.65 -17.29 8.92
C ASP A 63 -1.50 -16.29 8.76
N LEU A 64 -0.26 -16.79 8.64
CA LEU A 64 0.90 -15.96 8.33
C LEU A 64 0.77 -15.26 6.97
N ASN A 65 0.29 -15.97 5.93
CA ASN A 65 0.04 -15.34 4.63
C ASN A 65 -1.08 -14.29 4.68
N LYS A 66 -2.12 -14.51 5.48
CA LYS A 66 -3.20 -13.52 5.70
C LYS A 66 -2.69 -12.28 6.43
N LEU A 67 -1.73 -12.43 7.34
CA LEU A 67 -1.04 -11.32 8.00
C LEU A 67 -0.22 -10.51 6.99
N LEU A 68 0.70 -11.17 6.29
CA LEU A 68 1.54 -10.52 5.27
C LEU A 68 0.69 -9.84 4.18
N GLY A 69 -0.42 -10.46 3.79
CA GLY A 69 -1.35 -9.93 2.78
C GLY A 69 -1.94 -8.56 3.13
N VAL A 70 -2.04 -8.19 4.40
CA VAL A 70 -2.50 -6.84 4.82
C VAL A 70 -1.57 -5.77 4.24
N PHE A 71 -0.26 -6.04 4.20
CA PHE A 71 0.77 -5.09 3.77
C PHE A 71 1.18 -5.24 2.31
N ARG A 72 0.46 -6.02 1.49
CA ARG A 72 0.83 -6.26 0.08
C ARG A 72 1.04 -4.97 -0.73
N HIS A 73 0.22 -3.96 -0.45
CA HIS A 73 0.30 -2.64 -1.06
C HIS A 73 1.58 -1.88 -0.68
N VAL A 74 2.13 -2.12 0.50
CA VAL A 74 3.44 -1.61 0.92
C VAL A 74 4.54 -2.24 0.06
N ALA A 75 4.52 -3.56 -0.15
CA ALA A 75 5.50 -4.21 -1.01
C ALA A 75 5.46 -3.78 -2.49
N THR A 76 4.30 -3.27 -2.96
CA THR A 76 4.18 -2.67 -4.29
C THR A 76 4.86 -1.30 -4.36
N CYS A 77 4.74 -0.49 -3.31
CA CYS A 77 5.32 0.85 -3.27
C CYS A 77 6.79 0.88 -2.80
N PHE A 78 7.22 -0.14 -2.05
CA PHE A 78 8.56 -0.24 -1.46
C PHE A 78 9.21 -1.57 -1.87
N PRO A 79 10.03 -1.60 -2.94
CA PRO A 79 10.70 -2.81 -3.41
C PRO A 79 11.47 -3.59 -2.34
N PRO A 80 12.17 -2.96 -1.36
CA PRO A 80 12.84 -3.69 -0.28
C PRO A 80 11.88 -4.52 0.59
N ALA A 81 10.64 -4.06 0.77
CA ALA A 81 9.65 -4.78 1.56
C ALA A 81 9.23 -6.11 0.92
N ARG A 82 9.52 -6.34 -0.38
CA ARG A 82 9.23 -7.60 -1.07
C ARG A 82 10.02 -8.77 -0.49
N ALA A 83 11.18 -8.54 0.13
CA ALA A 83 11.98 -9.59 0.77
C ALA A 83 11.19 -10.34 1.85
N PHE A 84 10.33 -9.64 2.61
CA PHE A 84 9.47 -10.26 3.64
C PHE A 84 8.37 -11.17 3.06
N TYR A 85 8.13 -11.11 1.76
CA TYR A 85 7.16 -11.95 1.05
C TYR A 85 7.81 -13.10 0.28
N GLN A 86 9.14 -13.12 0.22
CA GLN A 86 9.89 -14.20 -0.42
C GLN A 86 9.89 -15.40 0.53
N ARG A 87 9.62 -16.58 -0.02
CA ARG A 87 9.74 -17.83 0.74
C ARG A 87 11.23 -18.19 0.81
N PRO A 88 11.77 -18.58 1.98
CA PRO A 88 13.00 -19.34 2.00
C PRO A 88 12.71 -20.65 1.25
N THR A 89 13.42 -20.87 0.16
CA THR A 89 13.45 -22.13 -0.59
C THR A 89 14.15 -23.20 0.22
#